data_AF-A0A1D8IS24-F1
#
_entry.id   AF-A0A1D8IS24-F1
#
_cell.length_a   1.000
_cell.length_b   1.000
_cell.length_c   1.000
_cell.angle_alpha   90.00
_cell.angle_beta   90.00
_cell.angle_gamma   90.00
#
_symmetry.space_group_name_H-M   'P 1'
#
loop_
_entity.id
_entity.type
_entity.pdbx_description
1 polymer ?
#
loop_
_entity_poly.entity_id
_entity_poly.type
_entity_poly.pdbx_seq_one_letter_code
_entity_poly.pdbx_strand_id
1 'polypeptide(L)'
;MLKHVSEVLEAVGPEAITILDAIFEAAQFPEGVPAQRFRADHPQWFGAIDKLESNALFLERGRNDSACYRIKVFALPLISSDTANSLVRGFDEIWPTLQLLYKEHLSEPLSVQQIAKESQSEENWLKQLFTYMKDASGWWSGLSLDFPFKEDSTVCLSEGLLKHKAFSDLITQAYEWNYVNARNHAPAWNDFSQRVIESDGSGGFFSSADVAGRPEWYDDLDPTMKSVIDEVDRALRQGLLSLPTMGLRTLIDMTMADKGRATGSFAQRIQQFVDDGWVTRQHKELLEIVLDAGNASAHRAYFPDMEDLQTCVDVVKHLLQGIYVLRPKAERLKAHTPERKK
;
A
#
# COMPACT_ATOMS: atom_id res chain seq x y z
N MET A 1 -12.41 -16.86 -8.97
CA MET A 1 -13.47 -16.69 -7.96
C MET A 1 -13.00 -15.58 -7.04
N LEU A 2 -13.77 -14.50 -6.96
CA LEU A 2 -13.43 -13.35 -6.13
C LEU A 2 -13.45 -13.75 -4.65
N LYS A 3 -12.38 -13.44 -3.92
CA LYS A 3 -12.25 -13.77 -2.50
C LYS A 3 -12.75 -12.63 -1.61
N HIS A 4 -12.99 -12.94 -0.35
CA HIS A 4 -13.29 -11.98 0.73
C HIS A 4 -14.62 -11.22 0.62
N VAL A 5 -15.49 -11.60 -0.32
CA VAL A 5 -16.79 -10.96 -0.51
C VAL A 5 -17.65 -11.08 0.76
N SER A 6 -17.66 -12.24 1.39
CA SER A 6 -18.46 -12.51 2.60
C SER A 6 -18.01 -11.63 3.78
N GLU A 7 -16.71 -11.52 3.98
CA GLU A 7 -16.08 -10.71 5.02
C GLU A 7 -16.41 -9.22 4.83
N VAL A 8 -16.40 -8.74 3.59
CA VAL A 8 -16.81 -7.37 3.26
C VAL A 8 -18.29 -7.16 3.49
N LEU A 9 -19.15 -8.09 3.06
CA LEU A 9 -20.60 -8.00 3.28
C LEU A 9 -20.95 -7.92 4.77
N GLU A 10 -20.28 -8.72 5.60
CA GLU A 10 -20.44 -8.70 7.06
C GLU A 10 -19.99 -7.36 7.66
N ALA A 11 -18.81 -6.87 7.28
CA ALA A 11 -18.25 -5.63 7.82
C ALA A 11 -19.02 -4.36 7.39
N VAL A 12 -19.48 -4.32 6.14
CA VAL A 12 -20.21 -3.17 5.58
C VAL A 12 -21.65 -3.12 6.08
N GLY A 13 -22.27 -4.30 6.27
CA GLY A 13 -23.61 -4.44 6.80
C GLY A 13 -24.73 -4.22 5.78
N PRO A 14 -25.93 -4.79 6.03
CA PRO A 14 -26.99 -4.91 5.03
C PRO A 14 -27.61 -3.58 4.60
N GLU A 15 -27.63 -2.57 5.48
CA GLU A 15 -28.17 -1.24 5.14
C GLU A 15 -27.32 -0.56 4.06
N ALA A 16 -25.99 -0.61 4.19
CA ALA A 16 -25.08 -0.04 3.22
C ALA A 16 -25.17 -0.76 1.86
N ILE A 17 -25.32 -2.10 1.86
CA ILE A 17 -25.55 -2.85 0.61
C ILE A 17 -26.86 -2.44 -0.07
N THR A 18 -27.94 -2.29 0.69
CA THR A 18 -29.24 -1.82 0.16
C THR A 18 -29.11 -0.43 -0.48
N ILE A 19 -28.31 0.46 0.10
CA ILE A 19 -28.04 1.79 -0.46
C ILE A 19 -27.23 1.69 -1.76
N LEU A 20 -26.18 0.85 -1.80
CA LEU A 20 -25.37 0.65 -2.99
C LEU A 20 -26.20 0.07 -4.15
N ASP A 21 -27.07 -0.90 -3.86
CA ASP A 21 -28.03 -1.45 -4.83
C ASP A 21 -28.96 -0.36 -5.36
N ALA A 22 -29.58 0.43 -4.46
CA ALA A 22 -30.51 1.49 -4.86
C ALA A 22 -29.83 2.58 -5.72
N ILE A 23 -28.59 2.96 -5.40
CA ILE A 23 -27.83 3.92 -6.21
C ILE A 23 -27.46 3.31 -7.56
N PHE A 24 -27.05 2.04 -7.59
CA PHE A 24 -26.68 1.35 -8.83
C PHE A 24 -27.86 1.26 -9.80
N GLU A 25 -29.04 0.85 -9.32
CA GLU A 25 -30.25 0.72 -10.13
C GLU A 25 -30.83 2.07 -10.57
N ALA A 26 -30.65 3.12 -9.77
CA ALA A 26 -31.08 4.48 -10.14
C ALA A 26 -30.10 5.18 -11.11
N ALA A 27 -28.88 4.67 -11.27
CA ALA A 27 -27.83 5.35 -12.03
C ALA A 27 -28.12 5.36 -13.53
N GLN A 28 -28.02 6.56 -14.13
CA GLN A 28 -27.97 6.67 -15.57
C GLN A 28 -26.50 6.62 -16.00
N PHE A 29 -26.13 5.56 -16.72
CA PHE A 29 -24.77 5.43 -17.21
C PHE A 29 -24.50 6.43 -18.35
N PRO A 30 -23.40 7.21 -18.32
CA PRO A 30 -22.31 7.23 -17.32
C PRO A 30 -22.41 8.32 -16.23
N GLU A 31 -23.47 9.13 -16.23
CA GLU A 31 -23.62 10.33 -15.41
C GLU A 31 -23.82 10.07 -13.90
N GLY A 32 -24.30 8.88 -13.51
CA GLY A 32 -24.53 8.50 -12.12
C GLY A 32 -25.91 8.92 -11.59
N VAL A 33 -26.03 9.13 -10.28
CA VAL A 33 -27.28 9.53 -9.61
C VAL A 33 -27.14 10.92 -8.98
N PRO A 34 -28.02 11.90 -9.25
CA PRO A 34 -27.93 13.22 -8.61
C PRO A 34 -27.99 13.12 -7.07
N ALA A 35 -26.89 13.45 -6.39
CA ALA A 35 -26.71 13.14 -4.97
C ALA A 35 -27.72 13.88 -4.08
N GLN A 36 -27.98 15.15 -4.37
CA GLN A 36 -28.95 15.95 -3.60
C GLN A 36 -30.37 15.38 -3.70
N ARG A 37 -30.79 14.95 -4.90
CA ARG A 37 -32.11 14.37 -5.11
C ARG A 37 -32.23 13.02 -4.41
N PHE A 38 -31.26 12.14 -4.60
CA PHE A 38 -31.23 10.82 -3.95
C PHE A 38 -31.30 10.93 -2.43
N ARG A 39 -30.55 11.86 -1.84
CA ARG A 39 -30.64 12.13 -0.40
C ARG A 39 -32.03 12.64 -0.01
N ALA A 40 -32.58 13.62 -0.71
CA ALA A 40 -33.92 14.16 -0.40
C ALA A 40 -35.01 13.08 -0.43
N ASP A 41 -34.91 12.11 -1.33
CA ASP A 41 -35.86 11.01 -1.48
C ASP A 41 -35.63 9.88 -0.45
N HIS A 42 -34.45 9.82 0.18
CA HIS A 42 -34.05 8.79 1.16
C HIS A 42 -33.46 9.38 2.46
N PRO A 43 -34.22 10.21 3.21
CA PRO A 43 -33.72 10.87 4.42
C PRO A 43 -33.29 9.90 5.52
N GLN A 44 -33.87 8.70 5.57
CA GLN A 44 -33.52 7.64 6.53
C GLN A 44 -32.08 7.14 6.37
N TRP A 45 -31.47 7.32 5.19
CA TRP A 45 -30.13 6.79 4.89
C TRP A 45 -28.99 7.78 5.08
N PHE A 46 -29.25 9.01 5.57
CA PHE A 46 -28.21 10.05 5.68
C PHE A 46 -26.93 9.59 6.38
N GLY A 47 -27.05 9.03 7.58
CA GLY A 47 -25.87 8.59 8.34
C GLY A 47 -25.11 7.45 7.67
N ALA A 48 -25.80 6.54 6.97
CA ALA A 48 -25.17 5.44 6.25
C ALA A 48 -24.49 5.91 4.96
N ILE A 49 -25.13 6.83 4.22
CA ILE A 49 -24.53 7.47 3.04
C ILE A 49 -23.29 8.27 3.42
N ASP A 50 -23.32 9.02 4.53
CA ASP A 50 -22.15 9.78 5.01
C ASP A 50 -20.96 8.85 5.33
N LYS A 51 -21.23 7.70 5.93
CA LYS A 51 -20.20 6.66 6.15
C LYS A 51 -19.64 6.12 4.84
N LEU A 52 -20.50 5.80 3.87
CA LEU A 52 -20.09 5.32 2.55
C LEU A 52 -19.23 6.35 1.80
N GLU A 53 -19.61 7.63 1.86
CA GLU A 53 -18.82 8.74 1.29
C GLU A 53 -17.45 8.88 1.97
N SER A 54 -17.38 8.71 3.29
CA SER A 54 -16.13 8.84 4.05
C SER A 54 -15.10 7.76 3.72
N ASN A 55 -15.54 6.54 3.40
CA ASN A 55 -14.66 5.42 3.07
C ASN A 55 -14.24 5.42 1.59
N ALA A 56 -14.97 6.10 0.69
CA ALA A 56 -14.64 6.36 -0.73
C ALA A 56 -14.20 5.15 -1.60
N LEU A 57 -14.26 3.93 -1.05
CA LEU A 57 -13.94 2.68 -1.73
C LEU A 57 -15.12 2.21 -2.58
N PHE A 58 -16.34 2.33 -2.06
CA PHE A 58 -17.55 1.81 -2.71
C PHE A 58 -18.37 2.89 -3.43
N LEU A 59 -18.39 4.09 -2.86
CA LEU A 59 -19.22 5.19 -3.32
C LEU A 59 -18.36 6.45 -3.46
N GLU A 60 -18.45 7.09 -4.61
CA GLU A 60 -17.86 8.40 -4.84
C GLU A 60 -18.96 9.43 -5.09
N ARG A 61 -18.76 10.65 -4.58
CA ARG A 61 -19.60 11.81 -4.89
C ARG A 61 -18.79 12.83 -5.68
N GLY A 62 -19.34 13.27 -6.81
CA GLY A 62 -18.76 14.34 -7.62
C GLY A 62 -18.55 15.63 -6.82
N ARG A 63 -17.53 16.41 -7.18
CA ARG A 63 -17.12 17.63 -6.43
C ARG A 63 -17.77 18.93 -6.94
N ASN A 64 -18.68 18.86 -7.91
CA ASN A 64 -19.32 20.00 -8.56
C ASN A 64 -20.75 20.25 -8.01
N ASP A 65 -21.35 21.39 -8.35
CA ASP A 65 -22.69 21.79 -7.88
C ASP A 65 -23.80 20.80 -8.32
N SER A 66 -23.56 20.07 -9.41
CA SER A 66 -24.35 18.93 -9.89
C SER A 66 -23.71 17.58 -9.50
N ALA A 67 -23.25 17.47 -8.24
CA ALA A 67 -22.62 16.27 -7.71
C ALA A 67 -23.51 15.03 -7.89
N CYS A 68 -23.03 14.06 -8.65
CA CYS A 68 -23.63 12.74 -8.74
C CYS A 68 -22.92 11.72 -7.85
N TYR A 69 -23.67 10.78 -7.31
CA TYR A 69 -23.17 9.53 -6.78
C TYR A 69 -22.77 8.60 -7.92
N ARG A 70 -21.62 7.98 -7.76
CA ARG A 70 -21.09 6.95 -8.65
C ARG A 70 -20.64 5.75 -7.83
N ILE A 71 -21.13 4.58 -8.22
CA ILE A 71 -20.66 3.30 -7.70
C ILE A 71 -19.26 3.03 -8.24
N LYS A 72 -18.35 2.67 -7.34
CA LYS A 72 -16.99 2.27 -7.70
C LYS A 72 -16.91 0.78 -7.99
N VAL A 73 -15.88 0.38 -8.74
CA VAL A 73 -15.69 -1.03 -9.14
C VAL A 73 -15.71 -2.01 -7.96
N PHE A 74 -15.22 -1.58 -6.78
CA PHE A 74 -15.15 -2.40 -5.57
C PHE A 74 -16.52 -2.66 -4.93
N ALA A 75 -17.58 -1.96 -5.31
CA ALA A 75 -18.93 -2.22 -4.81
C ALA A 75 -19.70 -3.21 -5.68
N LEU A 76 -19.34 -3.35 -6.96
CA LEU A 76 -20.06 -4.21 -7.91
C LEU A 76 -20.22 -5.67 -7.45
N PRO A 77 -19.22 -6.32 -6.82
CA PRO A 77 -19.39 -7.69 -6.34
C PRO A 77 -20.31 -7.83 -5.13
N LEU A 78 -20.69 -6.72 -4.49
CA LEU A 78 -21.59 -6.70 -3.34
C LEU A 78 -23.05 -6.43 -3.76
N ILE A 79 -23.25 -5.96 -4.99
CA ILE A 79 -24.55 -5.53 -5.52
C ILE A 79 -25.28 -6.73 -6.12
N SER A 80 -26.56 -6.89 -5.75
CA SER A 80 -27.39 -8.02 -6.17
C SER A 80 -28.09 -7.76 -7.51
N SER A 81 -27.31 -7.45 -8.55
CA SER A 81 -27.82 -7.10 -9.89
C SER A 81 -27.14 -7.96 -10.98
N ASP A 82 -27.94 -8.45 -11.93
CA ASP A 82 -27.43 -9.22 -13.09
C ASP A 82 -26.46 -8.39 -13.93
N THR A 83 -26.69 -7.09 -14.02
CA THR A 83 -25.79 -6.15 -14.70
C THR A 83 -24.45 -6.03 -13.95
N ALA A 84 -24.48 -5.87 -12.63
CA ALA A 84 -23.25 -5.83 -11.82
C ALA A 84 -22.44 -7.14 -11.95
N ASN A 85 -23.12 -8.28 -11.88
CA ASN A 85 -22.52 -9.60 -12.09
C ASN A 85 -21.90 -9.75 -13.48
N SER A 86 -22.56 -9.23 -14.52
CA SER A 86 -22.05 -9.26 -15.89
C SER A 86 -20.81 -8.38 -16.05
N LEU A 87 -20.77 -7.21 -15.41
CA LEU A 87 -19.59 -6.34 -15.39
C LEU A 87 -18.40 -7.02 -14.70
N VAL A 88 -18.61 -7.62 -13.53
CA VAL A 88 -17.55 -8.32 -12.78
C VAL A 88 -16.95 -9.46 -13.60
N ARG A 89 -17.77 -10.23 -14.34
CA ARG A 89 -17.28 -11.26 -15.27
C ARG A 89 -16.53 -10.64 -16.44
N GLY A 90 -17.09 -9.58 -17.04
CA GLY A 90 -16.49 -8.86 -18.16
C GLY A 90 -15.08 -8.34 -17.88
N PHE A 91 -14.78 -7.93 -16.63
CA PHE A 91 -13.44 -7.51 -16.24
C PHE A 91 -12.40 -8.62 -16.37
N ASP A 92 -12.74 -9.85 -15.96
CA ASP A 92 -11.85 -11.00 -16.06
C ASP A 92 -11.81 -11.56 -17.50
N GLU A 93 -12.89 -11.41 -18.27
CA GLU A 93 -12.96 -11.81 -19.68
C GLU A 93 -12.06 -10.94 -20.59
N ILE A 94 -12.02 -9.62 -20.37
CA ILE A 94 -11.15 -8.72 -21.16
C ILE A 94 -9.68 -8.79 -20.74
N TRP A 95 -9.38 -9.28 -19.53
CA TRP A 95 -8.05 -9.25 -18.92
C TRP A 95 -6.95 -9.90 -19.78
N PRO A 96 -7.13 -11.12 -20.36
CA PRO A 96 -6.10 -11.75 -21.18
C PRO A 96 -5.76 -10.94 -22.43
N THR A 97 -6.76 -10.27 -23.03
CA THR A 97 -6.53 -9.37 -24.18
C THR A 97 -5.69 -8.17 -23.76
N LEU A 98 -5.96 -7.57 -22.61
CA LEU A 98 -5.13 -6.47 -22.08
C LEU A 98 -3.69 -6.93 -21.82
N GLN A 99 -3.50 -8.14 -21.29
CA GLN A 99 -2.16 -8.72 -21.10
C GLN A 99 -1.42 -8.95 -22.42
N LEU A 100 -2.12 -9.38 -23.47
CA LEU A 100 -1.55 -9.52 -24.81
C LEU A 100 -1.14 -8.16 -25.37
N LEU A 101 -2.07 -7.20 -25.36
CA LEU A 101 -1.84 -5.85 -25.86
C LEU A 101 -0.68 -5.16 -25.12
N TYR A 102 -0.54 -5.34 -23.80
CA TYR A 102 0.60 -4.81 -23.06
C TYR A 102 1.93 -5.40 -23.54
N LYS A 103 1.99 -6.70 -23.90
CA LYS A 103 3.23 -7.32 -24.41
C LYS A 103 3.59 -6.80 -25.80
N GLU A 104 2.60 -6.47 -26.62
CA GLU A 104 2.80 -6.01 -27.99
C GLU A 104 3.11 -4.51 -28.08
N HIS A 105 2.45 -3.71 -27.24
CA HIS A 105 2.46 -2.25 -27.31
C HIS A 105 3.15 -1.56 -26.13
N LEU A 106 3.47 -2.31 -25.05
CA LEU A 106 4.04 -1.78 -23.82
C LEU A 106 3.23 -0.57 -23.29
N SER A 107 3.85 0.60 -23.23
CA SER A 107 3.23 1.84 -22.71
C SER A 107 2.67 2.74 -23.82
N GLU A 108 2.58 2.26 -25.06
CA GLU A 108 1.94 3.00 -26.14
C GLU A 108 0.45 3.27 -25.80
N PRO A 109 -0.07 4.48 -26.10
CA PRO A 109 -1.49 4.78 -25.88
C PRO A 109 -2.39 3.99 -26.83
N LEU A 110 -3.40 3.31 -26.29
CA LEU A 110 -4.39 2.53 -27.05
C LEU A 110 -5.79 3.13 -26.89
N SER A 111 -6.52 3.28 -28.00
CA SER A 111 -7.92 3.70 -27.98
C SER A 111 -8.86 2.52 -27.68
N VAL A 112 -10.09 2.82 -27.25
CA VAL A 112 -11.11 1.79 -27.02
C VAL A 112 -11.41 1.02 -28.31
N GLN A 113 -11.38 1.68 -29.46
CA GLN A 113 -11.58 1.06 -30.79
C GLN A 113 -10.49 0.02 -31.11
N GLN A 114 -9.23 0.31 -30.79
CA GLN A 114 -8.13 -0.63 -30.98
C GLN A 114 -8.32 -1.87 -30.09
N ILE A 115 -8.68 -1.65 -28.82
CA ILE A 115 -8.93 -2.75 -27.87
C ILE A 115 -10.17 -3.57 -28.28
N ALA A 116 -11.23 -2.91 -28.76
CA ALA A 116 -12.45 -3.55 -29.27
C ALA A 116 -12.14 -4.49 -30.44
N LYS A 117 -11.30 -4.03 -31.38
CA LYS A 117 -10.88 -4.82 -32.53
C LYS A 117 -10.12 -6.08 -32.11
N GLU A 118 -9.19 -5.96 -31.16
CA GLU A 118 -8.38 -7.10 -30.70
C GLU A 118 -9.19 -8.09 -29.85
N SER A 119 -10.05 -7.58 -28.97
CA SER A 119 -10.91 -8.39 -28.09
C SER A 119 -12.16 -8.94 -28.77
N GLN A 120 -12.46 -8.51 -30.00
CA GLN A 120 -13.72 -8.78 -30.69
C GLN A 120 -14.97 -8.41 -29.86
N SER A 121 -14.83 -7.41 -29.00
CA SER A 121 -15.90 -6.95 -28.09
C SER A 121 -16.56 -5.68 -28.62
N GLU A 122 -17.82 -5.46 -28.22
CA GLU A 122 -18.52 -4.21 -28.55
C GLU A 122 -17.88 -3.01 -27.86
N GLU A 123 -17.69 -1.91 -28.59
CA GLU A 123 -17.06 -0.70 -28.06
C GLU A 123 -17.85 -0.10 -26.88
N ASN A 124 -19.18 -0.08 -26.93
CA ASN A 124 -20.00 0.44 -25.82
C ASN A 124 -19.85 -0.39 -24.55
N TRP A 125 -19.78 -1.71 -24.70
CA TRP A 125 -19.53 -2.62 -23.58
C TRP A 125 -18.16 -2.35 -22.95
N LEU A 126 -17.11 -2.19 -23.77
CA LEU A 126 -15.78 -1.83 -23.26
C LEU A 126 -15.75 -0.46 -22.58
N LYS A 127 -16.45 0.54 -23.12
CA LYS A 127 -16.61 1.85 -22.45
C LYS A 127 -17.25 1.69 -21.08
N GLN A 128 -18.25 0.81 -20.96
CA GLN A 128 -18.86 0.50 -19.68
C GLN A 128 -17.88 -0.18 -18.72
N LEU A 129 -17.16 -1.21 -19.16
CA LEU A 129 -16.16 -1.88 -18.34
C LEU A 129 -15.08 -0.91 -17.86
N PHE A 130 -14.48 -0.14 -18.78
CA PHE A 130 -13.40 0.79 -18.48
C PHE A 130 -13.82 1.96 -17.60
N THR A 131 -15.09 2.34 -17.61
CA THR A 131 -15.63 3.34 -16.67
C THR A 131 -15.51 2.89 -15.22
N TYR A 132 -15.66 1.59 -14.95
CA TYR A 132 -15.45 1.03 -13.61
C TYR A 132 -13.99 0.65 -13.38
N MET A 133 -13.36 -0.05 -14.34
CA MET A 133 -11.99 -0.54 -14.18
C MET A 133 -10.99 0.57 -13.87
N LYS A 134 -11.21 1.81 -14.32
CA LYS A 134 -10.34 2.95 -13.99
C LYS A 134 -10.16 3.21 -12.49
N ASP A 135 -11.12 2.76 -11.66
CA ASP A 135 -11.06 2.90 -10.19
C ASP A 135 -9.97 2.04 -9.55
N ALA A 136 -9.57 0.94 -10.21
CA ALA A 136 -8.52 0.06 -9.73
C ALA A 136 -7.20 0.41 -10.42
N SER A 137 -6.25 0.93 -9.66
CA SER A 137 -4.86 1.04 -10.10
C SER A 137 -4.24 -0.35 -10.27
N GLY A 138 -3.41 -0.53 -11.29
CA GLY A 138 -2.66 -1.77 -11.49
C GLY A 138 -2.65 -2.24 -12.94
N TRP A 139 -3.70 -1.93 -13.71
CA TRP A 139 -3.77 -2.34 -15.12
C TRP A 139 -3.44 -1.22 -16.12
N TRP A 140 -3.54 0.03 -15.69
CA TRP A 140 -3.22 1.21 -16.48
C TRP A 140 -2.12 2.04 -15.81
N SER A 141 -1.37 2.80 -16.62
CA SER A 141 -0.27 3.69 -16.20
C SER A 141 -0.52 5.15 -16.59
N GLY A 142 -1.44 5.41 -17.52
CA GLY A 142 -1.93 6.74 -17.87
C GLY A 142 -3.28 6.67 -18.57
N LEU A 143 -4.10 7.70 -18.35
CA LEU A 143 -5.40 7.88 -19.03
C LEU A 143 -5.42 9.27 -19.65
N SER A 144 -5.85 9.37 -20.90
CA SER A 144 -6.15 10.65 -21.53
C SER A 144 -7.45 11.26 -20.99
N LEU A 145 -7.69 12.53 -21.31
CA LEU A 145 -8.89 13.26 -20.88
C LEU A 145 -10.17 12.58 -21.40
N ASP A 146 -11.16 12.45 -20.52
CA ASP A 146 -12.50 11.89 -20.81
C ASP A 146 -12.51 10.43 -21.30
N PHE A 147 -11.43 9.68 -21.07
CA PHE A 147 -11.45 8.23 -21.27
C PHE A 147 -12.52 7.57 -20.37
N PRO A 148 -13.35 6.63 -20.90
CA PRO A 148 -13.26 5.98 -22.22
C PRO A 148 -14.21 6.55 -23.29
N PHE A 149 -14.85 7.70 -23.08
CA PHE A 149 -15.98 8.13 -23.93
C PHE A 149 -15.59 8.99 -25.12
N LYS A 150 -14.57 9.83 -24.97
CA LYS A 150 -14.12 10.70 -26.06
C LYS A 150 -13.46 9.88 -27.17
N GLU A 151 -13.75 10.22 -28.43
CA GLU A 151 -13.33 9.43 -29.62
C GLU A 151 -11.81 9.17 -29.67
N ASP A 152 -11.00 10.20 -29.42
CA ASP A 152 -9.54 10.10 -29.38
C ASP A 152 -8.98 9.77 -27.99
N SER A 153 -9.83 9.36 -27.04
CA SER A 153 -9.34 8.99 -25.72
C SER A 153 -8.62 7.65 -25.75
N THR A 154 -7.47 7.63 -25.10
CA THR A 154 -6.56 6.50 -24.98
C THR A 154 -6.25 6.15 -23.53
N VAL A 155 -5.81 4.91 -23.34
CA VAL A 155 -5.24 4.35 -22.12
C VAL A 155 -3.85 3.80 -22.41
N CYS A 156 -2.90 4.06 -21.52
CA CYS A 156 -1.61 3.38 -21.48
C CYS A 156 -1.69 2.21 -20.50
N LEU A 157 -1.37 1.01 -20.98
CA LEU A 157 -1.39 -0.20 -20.16
C LEU A 157 -0.17 -0.23 -19.20
N SER A 158 -0.32 -0.93 -18.08
CA SER A 158 0.71 -1.06 -17.03
C SER A 158 1.28 -2.46 -16.97
N GLU A 159 2.55 -2.57 -16.57
CA GLU A 159 3.20 -3.85 -16.24
C GLU A 159 2.44 -4.64 -15.17
N GLY A 160 1.61 -3.99 -14.34
CA GLY A 160 0.80 -4.66 -13.33
C GLY A 160 -0.20 -5.67 -13.92
N LEU A 161 -0.57 -5.54 -15.21
CA LEU A 161 -1.31 -6.58 -15.95
C LEU A 161 -0.62 -7.95 -15.89
N LEU A 162 0.73 -7.97 -15.85
CA LEU A 162 1.50 -9.22 -15.79
C LEU A 162 1.68 -9.74 -14.36
N LYS A 163 1.46 -8.90 -13.33
CA LYS A 163 1.59 -9.28 -11.91
C LYS A 163 0.38 -10.06 -11.41
N HIS A 164 -0.78 -9.81 -11.99
CA HIS A 164 -2.06 -10.42 -11.59
C HIS A 164 -2.59 -11.37 -12.67
N LYS A 165 -3.32 -12.41 -12.25
CA LYS A 165 -3.91 -13.39 -13.17
C LYS A 165 -5.23 -12.91 -13.76
N ALA A 166 -5.95 -12.07 -13.03
CA ALA A 166 -7.26 -11.56 -13.41
C ALA A 166 -7.52 -10.18 -12.79
N PHE A 167 -8.53 -9.46 -13.24
CA PHE A 167 -8.93 -8.19 -12.63
C PHE A 167 -9.48 -8.41 -11.21
N SER A 168 -10.15 -9.54 -10.98
CA SER A 168 -10.63 -9.93 -9.66
C SER A 168 -9.53 -10.04 -8.60
N ASP A 169 -8.25 -10.22 -8.98
CA ASP A 169 -7.13 -10.15 -8.04
C ASP A 169 -6.93 -8.73 -7.49
N LEU A 170 -7.19 -7.68 -8.29
CA LEU A 170 -7.12 -6.27 -7.86
C LEU A 170 -8.22 -5.93 -6.85
N ILE A 171 -9.45 -6.41 -7.12
CA ILE A 171 -10.57 -6.25 -6.18
C ILE A 171 -10.27 -7.02 -4.88
N THR A 172 -9.77 -8.25 -5.00
CA THR A 172 -9.39 -9.07 -3.85
C THR A 172 -8.34 -8.36 -3.01
N GLN A 173 -7.30 -7.78 -3.62
CA GLN A 173 -6.27 -7.04 -2.90
C GLN A 173 -6.84 -5.81 -2.16
N ALA A 174 -7.79 -5.09 -2.79
CA ALA A 174 -8.46 -3.97 -2.13
C ALA A 174 -9.32 -4.43 -0.93
N TYR A 175 -9.98 -5.58 -1.02
CA TYR A 175 -10.73 -6.14 0.11
C TYR A 175 -9.80 -6.64 1.22
N GLU A 176 -8.71 -7.30 0.86
CA GLU A 176 -7.67 -7.70 1.80
C GLU A 176 -7.18 -6.49 2.58
N TRP A 177 -6.89 -5.40 1.90
CA TRP A 177 -6.45 -4.18 2.54
C TRP A 177 -7.47 -3.55 3.49
N ASN A 178 -8.71 -3.44 3.05
CA ASN A 178 -9.73 -2.61 3.70
C ASN A 178 -10.64 -3.37 4.66
N TYR A 179 -10.64 -4.72 4.64
CA TYR A 179 -11.55 -5.52 5.47
C TYR A 179 -10.94 -6.78 6.10
N VAL A 180 -10.00 -7.46 5.43
CA VAL A 180 -9.46 -8.74 5.97
C VAL A 180 -8.18 -8.54 6.76
N ASN A 181 -7.23 -7.84 6.16
CA ASN A 181 -6.03 -7.31 6.80
C ASN A 181 -6.27 -5.87 7.28
N ALA A 182 -7.51 -5.39 7.24
CA ALA A 182 -7.87 -4.15 7.89
C ALA A 182 -7.47 -4.25 9.35
N ARG A 183 -6.48 -3.44 9.70
CA ARG A 183 -6.07 -3.12 11.06
C ARG A 183 -7.21 -3.34 12.05
N ASN A 184 -7.15 -4.43 12.81
CA ASN A 184 -7.13 -4.20 14.23
C ASN A 184 -5.95 -3.24 14.48
N HIS A 185 -6.20 -2.13 15.18
CA HIS A 185 -5.21 -1.16 15.68
C HIS A 185 -4.81 0.04 14.79
N ALA A 186 -5.73 0.67 14.03
CA ALA A 186 -5.72 2.13 14.15
C ALA A 186 -6.26 2.41 15.56
N PRO A 187 -5.47 2.93 16.51
CA PRO A 187 -6.03 3.28 17.81
C PRO A 187 -7.21 4.20 17.55
N ALA A 188 -8.35 3.97 18.22
CA ALA A 188 -9.36 5.01 18.28
C ALA A 188 -8.67 6.31 18.71
N TRP A 189 -9.04 7.47 18.14
CA TRP A 189 -8.31 8.72 18.38
C TRP A 189 -8.11 9.03 19.88
N ASN A 190 -9.06 8.61 20.71
CA ASN A 190 -8.97 8.67 22.18
C ASN A 190 -7.87 7.76 22.76
N ASP A 191 -7.75 6.51 22.30
CA ASP A 191 -6.71 5.55 22.71
C ASP A 191 -5.31 5.99 22.23
N PHE A 192 -5.21 6.55 21.02
CA PHE A 192 -3.97 7.22 20.56
C PHE A 192 -3.55 8.35 21.49
N SER A 193 -4.49 9.26 21.82
CA SER A 193 -4.19 10.41 22.68
C SER A 193 -3.76 9.99 24.08
N GLN A 194 -4.41 8.96 24.63
CA GLN A 194 -4.11 8.44 25.96
C GLN A 194 -2.73 7.77 25.99
N ARG A 195 -2.38 6.96 24.99
CA ARG A 195 -1.04 6.34 24.88
C ARG A 195 0.10 7.36 24.71
N VAL A 196 -0.12 8.41 23.93
CA VAL A 196 0.87 9.50 23.78
C VAL A 196 1.07 10.25 25.11
N ILE A 197 0.00 10.39 25.91
CA ILE A 197 0.03 11.05 27.22
C ILE A 197 0.64 10.15 28.31
N GLU A 198 0.40 8.84 28.26
CA GLU A 198 0.84 7.86 29.26
C GLU A 198 2.23 7.28 28.99
N SER A 199 2.83 7.57 27.83
CA SER A 199 4.19 7.12 27.52
C SER A 199 5.19 7.67 28.55
N ASP A 200 5.84 6.76 29.29
CA ASP A 200 6.85 7.09 30.30
C ASP A 200 8.23 7.40 29.69
N GLY A 201 8.36 7.37 28.36
CA GLY A 201 9.60 7.61 27.63
C GLY A 201 10.65 6.50 27.76
N SER A 202 10.30 5.34 28.32
CA SER A 202 11.23 4.23 28.59
C SER A 202 11.55 3.35 27.38
N GLY A 203 10.73 3.38 26.33
CA GLY A 203 10.86 2.56 25.10
C GLY A 203 11.63 3.22 23.94
N GLY A 204 12.64 4.05 24.23
CA GLY A 204 13.40 4.77 23.20
C GLY A 204 14.31 3.86 22.35
N PHE A 205 14.76 4.39 21.20
CA PHE A 205 15.83 3.77 20.42
C PHE A 205 17.13 3.72 21.24
N PHE A 206 17.38 4.75 22.06
CA PHE A 206 18.52 4.79 22.98
C PHE A 206 18.14 4.32 24.38
N SER A 207 18.98 3.46 24.98
CA SER A 207 18.76 2.96 26.34
C SER A 207 19.57 3.75 27.37
N SER A 208 19.09 3.79 28.62
CA SER A 208 19.84 4.37 29.74
C SER A 208 21.09 3.57 30.13
N ALA A 209 21.27 2.36 29.57
CA ALA A 209 22.45 1.54 29.74
C ALA A 209 23.61 1.92 28.79
N ASP A 210 23.35 2.80 27.81
CA ASP A 210 24.36 3.27 26.87
C ASP A 210 25.21 4.41 27.49
N VAL A 211 26.51 4.47 27.18
CA VAL A 211 27.40 5.52 27.71
C VAL A 211 26.92 6.90 27.24
N ALA A 212 26.66 7.81 28.18
CA ALA A 212 26.03 9.13 27.92
C ALA A 212 24.65 9.07 27.24
N GLY A 213 23.96 7.93 27.27
CA GLY A 213 22.63 7.74 26.69
C GLY A 213 22.62 7.55 25.18
N ARG A 214 23.75 7.18 24.55
CA ARG A 214 23.85 6.87 23.11
C ARG A 214 24.73 5.65 22.84
N PRO A 215 24.35 4.76 21.90
CA PRO A 215 25.15 3.60 21.50
C PRO A 215 26.52 3.97 20.92
N GLU A 216 27.52 3.08 21.05
CA GLU A 216 28.91 3.31 20.62
C GLU A 216 29.03 3.69 19.13
N TRP A 217 28.18 3.14 18.27
CA TRP A 217 28.20 3.46 16.83
C TRP A 217 27.63 4.83 16.47
N TYR A 218 26.95 5.54 17.40
CA TYR A 218 26.25 6.77 17.07
C TYR A 218 27.21 7.82 16.51
N ASP A 219 28.40 7.97 17.09
CA ASP A 219 29.36 8.99 16.68
C ASP A 219 29.95 8.74 15.29
N ASP A 220 29.98 7.48 14.83
CA ASP A 220 30.48 7.06 13.52
C ASP A 220 29.47 7.26 12.38
N LEU A 221 28.22 7.61 12.70
CA LEU A 221 27.20 7.90 11.70
C LEU A 221 27.39 9.29 11.06
N ASP A 222 27.00 9.42 9.79
CA ASP A 222 26.94 10.74 9.14
C ASP A 222 25.83 11.62 9.76
N PRO A 223 25.91 12.96 9.60
CA PRO A 223 24.94 13.88 10.20
C PRO A 223 23.48 13.62 9.83
N THR A 224 23.22 13.12 8.61
CA THR A 224 21.87 12.82 8.14
C THR A 224 21.31 11.60 8.87
N MET A 225 22.10 10.52 8.97
CA MET A 225 21.70 9.32 9.72
C MET A 225 21.47 9.64 11.20
N LYS A 226 22.30 10.49 11.80
CA LYS A 226 22.10 11.00 13.17
C LYS A 226 20.77 11.73 13.33
N SER A 227 20.40 12.59 12.37
CA SER A 227 19.12 13.30 12.43
C SER A 227 17.94 12.33 12.38
N VAL A 228 17.96 11.36 11.46
CA VAL A 228 16.88 10.37 11.32
C VAL A 228 16.74 9.51 12.56
N ILE A 229 17.85 9.05 13.15
CA ILE A 229 17.80 8.18 14.33
C ILE A 229 17.33 8.93 15.59
N ASP A 230 17.65 10.22 15.70
CA ASP A 230 17.13 11.08 16.77
C ASP A 230 15.61 11.30 16.61
N GLU A 231 15.11 11.46 15.37
CA GLU A 231 13.66 11.53 15.12
C GLU A 231 12.95 10.22 15.45
N VAL A 232 13.53 9.07 15.08
CA VAL A 232 13.03 7.73 15.42
C VAL A 232 12.98 7.55 16.94
N ASP A 233 14.04 7.91 17.66
CA ASP A 233 14.09 7.84 19.12
C ASP A 233 12.99 8.69 19.77
N ARG A 234 12.83 9.94 19.31
CA ARG A 234 11.79 10.84 19.84
C ARG A 234 10.38 10.31 19.57
N ALA A 235 10.13 9.75 18.39
CA ALA A 235 8.85 9.18 18.04
C ALA A 235 8.54 7.90 18.86
N LEU A 236 9.54 7.05 19.09
CA LEU A 236 9.41 5.88 19.98
C LEU A 236 9.07 6.28 21.41
N ARG A 237 9.78 7.28 21.96
CA ARG A 237 9.52 7.83 23.31
C ARG A 237 8.15 8.50 23.46
N GLN A 238 7.47 8.77 22.35
CA GLN A 238 6.12 9.34 22.34
C GLN A 238 5.04 8.30 22.04
N GLY A 239 5.41 7.01 21.94
CA GLY A 239 4.48 5.94 21.60
C GLY A 239 3.90 6.05 20.18
N LEU A 240 4.56 6.79 19.29
CA LEU A 240 4.15 6.90 17.88
C LEU A 240 4.62 5.62 17.20
N LEU A 241 3.73 4.70 16.83
CA LEU A 241 4.15 3.34 16.43
C LEU A 241 4.65 3.29 14.98
N SER A 242 3.91 3.91 14.04
CA SER A 242 4.23 3.81 12.61
C SER A 242 5.41 4.67 12.18
N LEU A 243 5.61 5.85 12.79
CA LEU A 243 6.66 6.79 12.38
C LEU A 243 8.07 6.22 12.61
N PRO A 244 8.39 5.64 13.78
CA PRO A 244 9.61 4.87 13.98
C PRO A 244 9.78 3.75 12.98
N THR A 245 8.75 2.95 12.68
CA THR A 245 8.87 1.87 11.69
C THR A 245 9.25 2.39 10.30
N MET A 246 8.68 3.51 9.88
CA MET A 246 9.07 4.18 8.64
C MET A 246 10.51 4.69 8.71
N GLY A 247 10.92 5.28 9.84
CA GLY A 247 12.28 5.76 10.05
C GLY A 247 13.32 4.64 10.11
N LEU A 248 13.00 3.49 10.70
CA LEU A 248 13.85 2.29 10.73
C LEU A 248 14.13 1.77 9.31
N ARG A 249 13.10 1.73 8.45
CA ARG A 249 13.26 1.42 7.02
C ARG A 249 14.24 2.39 6.34
N THR A 250 14.08 3.69 6.61
CA THR A 250 14.99 4.72 6.10
C THR A 250 16.42 4.54 6.59
N LEU A 251 16.63 4.19 7.86
CA LEU A 251 17.97 3.95 8.42
C LEU A 251 18.69 2.77 7.74
N ILE A 252 17.97 1.69 7.45
CA ILE A 252 18.52 0.54 6.68
C ILE A 252 18.94 1.01 5.28
N ASP A 253 18.07 1.77 4.60
CA ASP A 253 18.36 2.31 3.27
C ASP A 253 19.60 3.21 3.26
N MET A 254 19.77 4.07 4.26
CA MET A 254 20.92 4.96 4.41
C MET A 254 22.20 4.19 4.72
N THR A 255 22.12 3.17 5.58
CA THR A 255 23.27 2.32 5.93
C THR A 255 23.80 1.56 4.70
N MET A 256 22.89 1.04 3.87
CA MET A 256 23.28 0.40 2.60
C MET A 256 23.91 1.40 1.62
N ALA A 257 23.45 2.65 1.60
CA ALA A 257 24.01 3.70 0.73
C ALA A 257 25.38 4.20 1.23
N ASP A 258 25.61 4.23 2.55
CA ASP A 258 26.90 4.61 3.14
C ASP A 258 28.00 3.56 2.86
N LYS A 259 27.67 2.26 2.96
CA LYS A 259 28.66 1.17 2.86
C LYS A 259 28.75 0.50 1.48
N GLY A 260 27.74 0.64 0.62
CA GLY A 260 27.66 0.01 -0.69
C GLY A 260 27.43 1.00 -1.82
N ARG A 261 27.61 0.55 -3.07
CA ARG A 261 27.18 1.32 -4.25
C ARG A 261 25.69 1.06 -4.47
N ALA A 262 24.84 1.83 -3.80
CA ALA A 262 23.39 1.68 -3.87
C ALA A 262 22.84 2.04 -5.27
N THR A 263 22.74 1.06 -6.17
CA THR A 263 22.04 1.21 -7.46
C THR A 263 21.09 0.05 -7.70
N GLY A 264 19.92 0.34 -8.27
CA GLY A 264 18.90 -0.66 -8.58
C GLY A 264 17.78 -0.77 -7.53
N SER A 265 16.95 -1.80 -7.68
CA SER A 265 15.82 -2.06 -6.80
C SER A 265 16.27 -2.46 -5.40
N PHE A 266 15.35 -2.34 -4.43
CA PHE A 266 15.62 -2.69 -3.05
C PHE A 266 16.19 -4.13 -2.89
N ALA A 267 15.55 -5.11 -3.54
CA ALA A 267 15.98 -6.50 -3.52
C ALA A 267 17.40 -6.70 -4.09
N GLN A 268 17.77 -5.89 -5.09
CA GLN A 268 19.12 -5.90 -5.65
C GLN A 268 20.13 -5.31 -4.66
N ARG A 269 19.79 -4.21 -3.99
CA ARG A 269 20.66 -3.53 -3.01
C ARG A 269 20.95 -4.41 -1.80
N ILE A 270 19.94 -5.06 -1.21
CA ILE A 270 20.15 -5.96 -0.06
C ILE A 270 20.96 -7.20 -0.45
N GLN A 271 20.78 -7.71 -1.69
CA GLN A 271 21.55 -8.84 -2.19
C GLN A 271 23.03 -8.45 -2.38
N GLN A 272 23.30 -7.28 -2.97
CA GLN A 272 24.66 -6.75 -3.07
C GLN A 272 25.30 -6.60 -1.68
N PHE A 273 24.53 -6.16 -0.68
CA PHE A 273 25.01 -6.01 0.69
C PHE A 273 25.43 -7.34 1.33
N VAL A 274 24.74 -8.44 0.99
CA VAL A 274 25.15 -9.81 1.35
C VAL A 274 26.41 -10.23 0.59
N ASP A 275 26.45 -9.96 -0.72
CA ASP A 275 27.54 -10.38 -1.59
C ASP A 275 28.86 -9.67 -1.23
N ASP A 276 28.78 -8.41 -0.80
CA ASP A 276 29.89 -7.60 -0.27
C ASP A 276 30.31 -8.00 1.15
N GLY A 277 29.58 -8.92 1.78
CA GLY A 277 29.87 -9.46 3.11
C GLY A 277 29.55 -8.51 4.27
N TRP A 278 28.73 -7.47 4.05
CA TRP A 278 28.29 -6.57 5.12
C TRP A 278 27.26 -7.22 6.04
N VAL A 279 26.41 -8.10 5.50
CA VAL A 279 25.38 -8.83 6.23
C VAL A 279 25.35 -10.30 5.83
N THR A 280 24.94 -11.17 6.75
CA THR A 280 24.75 -12.60 6.45
C THR A 280 23.42 -12.82 5.73
N ARG A 281 23.25 -13.98 5.08
CA ARG A 281 21.96 -14.37 4.47
C ARG A 281 20.82 -14.40 5.48
N GLN A 282 21.06 -14.91 6.68
CA GLN A 282 20.07 -14.94 7.75
C GLN A 282 19.69 -13.53 8.21
N HIS A 283 20.66 -12.61 8.31
CA HIS A 283 20.35 -11.23 8.68
C HIS A 283 19.60 -10.50 7.55
N LYS A 284 19.87 -10.81 6.27
CA LYS A 284 19.06 -10.31 5.15
C LYS A 284 17.57 -10.66 5.34
N GLU A 285 17.24 -11.90 5.69
CA GLU A 285 15.85 -12.32 5.90
C GLU A 285 15.17 -11.50 7.01
N LEU A 286 15.89 -11.21 8.12
CA LEU A 286 15.38 -10.34 9.19
C LEU A 286 15.18 -8.89 8.73
N LEU A 287 16.13 -8.36 7.95
CA LEU A 287 16.02 -7.00 7.41
C LEU A 287 14.83 -6.87 6.46
N GLU A 288 14.61 -7.85 5.58
CA GLU A 288 13.47 -7.87 4.67
C GLU A 288 12.12 -7.78 5.40
N ILE A 289 11.99 -8.41 6.58
CA ILE A 289 10.81 -8.28 7.44
C ILE A 289 10.63 -6.84 7.93
N VAL A 290 11.67 -6.22 8.48
CA VAL A 290 11.60 -4.84 9.00
C VAL A 290 11.29 -3.85 7.88
N LEU A 291 11.86 -4.06 6.70
CA LEU A 291 11.64 -3.23 5.52
C LEU A 291 10.21 -3.36 5.01
N ASP A 292 9.65 -4.56 5.00
CA ASP A 292 8.26 -4.80 4.64
C ASP A 292 7.30 -4.17 5.66
N ALA A 293 7.62 -4.22 6.95
CA ALA A 293 6.88 -3.56 8.03
C ALA A 293 6.91 -2.02 7.89
N GLY A 294 8.07 -1.44 7.55
CA GLY A 294 8.18 -0.01 7.26
C GLY A 294 7.43 0.41 6.00
N ASN A 295 7.52 -0.40 4.94
CA ASN A 295 6.75 -0.20 3.71
C ASN A 295 5.24 -0.32 3.97
N ALA A 296 4.84 -1.25 4.84
CA ALA A 296 3.47 -1.39 5.32
C ALA A 296 3.02 -0.18 6.12
N SER A 297 3.88 0.36 6.98
CA SER A 297 3.56 1.55 7.76
C SER A 297 3.36 2.77 6.85
N ALA A 298 4.25 2.95 5.86
CA ALA A 298 4.24 4.10 4.96
C ALA A 298 3.09 4.07 3.95
N HIS A 299 2.85 2.91 3.32
CA HIS A 299 1.90 2.81 2.21
C HIS A 299 0.68 1.98 2.56
N ARG A 300 0.83 1.01 3.48
CA ARG A 300 -0.19 0.02 3.78
C ARG A 300 -1.06 0.26 4.97
N ALA A 301 -0.91 1.44 5.57
CA ALA A 301 -1.62 1.72 6.79
C ALA A 301 -1.43 0.48 7.71
N TYR A 302 -0.20 0.17 8.09
CA TYR A 302 0.11 -0.74 9.18
C TYR A 302 0.55 0.06 10.42
N PHE A 303 0.09 -0.34 11.60
CA PHE A 303 0.59 0.16 12.87
C PHE A 303 1.07 -1.09 13.63
N PRO A 304 2.38 -1.29 13.79
CA PRO A 304 2.86 -2.40 14.62
C PRO A 304 2.40 -2.19 16.05
N ASP A 305 2.27 -3.27 16.81
CA ASP A 305 2.25 -3.14 18.26
C ASP A 305 3.65 -2.82 18.81
N MET A 306 3.76 -2.58 20.11
CA MET A 306 5.03 -2.22 20.74
C MET A 306 6.06 -3.35 20.68
N GLU A 307 5.63 -4.62 20.69
CA GLU A 307 6.53 -5.78 20.69
C GLU A 307 7.14 -5.99 19.31
N ASP A 308 6.32 -5.91 18.25
CA ASP A 308 6.75 -5.92 16.86
C ASP A 308 7.69 -4.74 16.56
N LEU A 309 7.35 -3.55 17.06
CA LEU A 309 8.18 -2.36 16.88
C LEU A 309 9.53 -2.50 17.59
N GLN A 310 9.55 -3.02 18.82
CA GLN A 310 10.80 -3.27 19.54
C GLN A 310 11.67 -4.30 18.82
N THR A 311 11.07 -5.34 18.25
CA THR A 311 11.77 -6.32 17.41
C THR A 311 12.42 -5.64 16.20
N CYS A 312 11.70 -4.72 15.53
CA CYS A 312 12.27 -3.94 14.43
C CYS A 312 13.45 -3.08 14.86
N VAL A 313 13.35 -2.43 16.03
CA VAL A 313 14.45 -1.64 16.61
C VAL A 313 15.67 -2.51 16.85
N ASP A 314 15.50 -3.70 17.42
CA ASP A 314 16.61 -4.59 17.77
C ASP A 314 17.34 -5.13 16.53
N VAL A 315 16.60 -5.43 15.46
CA VAL A 315 17.19 -5.83 14.16
C VAL A 315 18.04 -4.69 13.58
N VAL A 316 17.53 -3.45 13.58
CA VAL A 316 18.31 -2.29 13.09
C VAL A 316 19.51 -1.99 13.98
N LYS A 317 19.39 -2.10 15.30
CA LYS A 317 20.53 -1.99 16.22
C LYS A 317 21.60 -3.04 15.94
N HIS A 318 21.19 -4.28 15.68
CA HIS A 318 22.12 -5.35 15.31
C HIS A 318 22.89 -4.98 14.03
N LEU A 319 22.19 -4.47 13.01
CA LEU A 319 22.81 -4.02 11.77
C LEU A 319 23.87 -2.94 12.02
N LEU A 320 23.51 -1.87 12.74
CA LEU A 320 24.41 -0.75 13.03
C LEU A 320 25.61 -1.20 13.88
N GLN A 321 25.37 -2.01 14.92
CA GLN A 321 26.43 -2.57 15.77
C GLN A 321 27.40 -3.44 14.98
N GLY A 322 26.89 -4.29 14.09
CA GLY A 322 27.70 -5.16 13.25
C GLY A 322 28.64 -4.37 12.34
N ILE A 323 28.10 -3.36 11.67
CA ILE A 323 28.80 -2.58 10.64
C ILE A 323 29.78 -1.58 11.24
N TYR A 324 29.33 -0.76 12.19
CA TYR A 324 30.11 0.38 12.68
C TYR A 324 31.01 0.02 13.87
N VAL A 325 30.68 -1.02 14.67
CA VAL A 325 31.48 -1.38 15.86
C VAL A 325 32.23 -2.70 15.69
N LEU A 326 31.51 -3.79 15.44
CA LEU A 326 32.08 -5.13 15.53
C LEU A 326 33.05 -5.42 14.40
N ARG A 327 32.73 -5.03 13.17
CA ARG A 327 33.62 -5.23 12.03
C ARG A 327 34.97 -4.50 12.20
N PRO A 328 35.03 -3.18 12.49
CA PRO A 328 36.31 -2.51 12.75
C PRO A 328 37.08 -3.10 13.94
N LYS A 329 36.40 -3.54 15.01
CA LYS A 329 37.04 -4.22 16.14
C LYS A 329 37.62 -5.59 15.75
N ALA A 330 36.90 -6.38 14.96
CA ALA A 330 37.36 -7.68 14.48
C ALA A 330 38.55 -7.57 13.52
N GLU A 331 38.56 -6.57 12.63
CA GLU A 331 39.69 -6.29 11.75
C GLU A 331 40.95 -5.90 12.54
N ARG A 332 40.79 -5.04 13.56
CA ARG A 332 41.87 -4.73 14.51
C ARG A 332 42.33 -5.97 15.27
N LEU A 333 41.42 -6.81 15.76
CA LEU A 333 41.78 -8.04 16.47
C LEU A 333 42.58 -8.98 15.57
N LYS A 334 42.16 -9.16 14.31
CA LYS A 334 42.86 -9.98 13.32
C LYS A 334 44.29 -9.49 13.09
N ALA A 335 44.49 -8.17 13.00
CA ALA A 335 45.82 -7.58 12.82
C ALA A 335 46.77 -7.85 14.00
N HIS A 336 46.24 -8.02 15.22
CA HIS A 336 47.02 -8.30 16.42
C HIS A 336 47.07 -9.79 16.79
N THR A 337 46.32 -10.64 16.10
CA THR A 337 46.29 -12.08 16.38
C THR A 337 47.49 -12.74 15.72
N PRO A 338 48.42 -13.36 16.47
CA PRO A 338 49.59 -14.00 15.90
C PRO A 338 49.21 -15.11 14.92
N GLU A 339 49.96 -15.25 13.82
CA GLU A 339 49.74 -16.35 12.88
C GLU A 339 49.96 -17.71 13.57
N ARG A 340 49.09 -18.67 13.26
CA ARG A 340 49.20 -20.02 13.77
C ARG A 340 50.53 -20.62 13.29
N LYS A 341 51.42 -20.99 14.22
CA LYS A 341 52.64 -21.75 13.90
C LYS A 341 52.23 -23.04 13.19
N LYS A 342 52.73 -23.23 11.97
CA LYS A 342 52.54 -24.44 11.16
C LYS A 342 53.22 -25.64 11.80
#